data_AF-A0A934VKY3-F1
#
_entry.id   AF-A0A934VKY3-F1
#
_cell.length_a   1.000
_cell.length_b   1.000
_cell.length_c   1.000
_cell.angle_alpha   90.00
_cell.angle_beta   90.00
_cell.angle_gamma   90.00
#
_symmetry.space_group_name_H-M   'P 1'
#
loop_
_entity.id
_entity.type
_entity.pdbx_description
1 polymer ?
#
loop_
_entity_poly.entity_id
_entity_poly.type
_entity_poly.pdbx_seq_one_letter_code
_entity_poly.pdbx_strand_id
1 'polypeptide(L)'
;MDKRISKTNRRKWLAILLAPIALFLAGCDIKLNDLTPSTLKANPSRTYAITAQVSVKNSAVIDGSVRPEIIIDGQAQEMTRVPGSDSLYEYDYVMPPGRNQAAYYILVRYQRKTASSTVSKEIPTEVKTITVENRYSVELEVNRAPVGTRVAILGRGFTRDDKVMVGGAPAVTQAESSTSLAFYVPSLPEGRNYDVTVLGLNGELSAGSLRIDASSIRVSPGSLSLRSGQRGILAFSIPTEAPPGGLAVTVTTDVPDSVIMPEVIIPAGQRSTSVRVEGGDPGSGNLYVELGGYSDVVIPITVSN
;
A
#
# COMPACT_ATOMS: atom_id res chain seq x y z
N MET A 1 36.08 -69.85 66.75
CA MET A 1 37.04 -70.36 65.73
C MET A 1 36.42 -70.15 64.36
N ASP A 2 37.19 -69.49 63.50
CA ASP A 2 36.90 -69.02 62.15
C ASP A 2 36.35 -70.05 61.16
N LYS A 3 35.59 -69.58 60.17
CA LYS A 3 35.89 -69.86 58.76
C LYS A 3 35.33 -68.80 57.81
N ARG A 4 36.25 -68.27 56.99
CA ARG A 4 36.12 -67.20 56.00
C ARG A 4 35.19 -67.59 54.85
N ILE A 5 34.37 -66.64 54.39
CA ILE A 5 33.59 -66.74 53.15
C ILE A 5 34.36 -66.06 52.00
N SER A 6 34.52 -66.81 50.93
CA SER A 6 35.28 -66.50 49.71
C SER A 6 34.63 -65.42 48.84
N LYS A 7 35.42 -64.43 48.41
CA LYS A 7 35.07 -63.38 47.44
C LYS A 7 35.31 -63.86 46.01
N THR A 8 34.31 -64.42 45.34
CA THR A 8 34.36 -64.58 43.88
C THR A 8 32.95 -64.71 43.28
N ASN A 9 32.35 -63.59 42.84
CA ASN A 9 31.38 -63.51 41.70
C ASN A 9 30.61 -62.17 41.58
N ARG A 10 31.22 -61.01 41.88
CA ARG A 10 30.52 -59.71 41.77
C ARG A 10 30.91 -58.83 40.58
N ARG A 11 31.77 -59.31 39.65
CA ARG A 11 32.33 -58.48 38.57
C ARG A 11 31.81 -58.74 37.15
N LYS A 12 30.93 -59.72 36.92
CA LYS A 12 30.44 -60.04 35.55
C LYS A 12 28.99 -59.64 35.26
N TRP A 13 28.24 -59.16 36.25
CA TRP A 13 26.81 -58.83 36.08
C TRP A 13 26.51 -57.34 35.85
N LEU A 14 27.49 -56.45 36.00
CA LEU A 14 27.29 -55.01 35.72
C LEU A 14 27.58 -54.60 34.27
N ALA A 15 28.17 -55.49 33.46
CA ALA A 15 28.54 -55.17 32.07
C ALA A 15 27.42 -55.45 31.04
N ILE A 16 26.31 -56.08 31.45
CA ILE A 16 25.25 -56.53 30.52
C ILE A 16 24.07 -55.54 30.47
N LEU A 17 23.97 -54.60 31.42
CA LEU A 17 22.86 -53.64 31.51
C LEU A 17 23.13 -52.25 30.88
N LEU A 18 24.35 -51.96 30.43
CA LEU A 18 24.70 -50.67 29.81
C LEU A 18 24.67 -50.68 28.27
N ALA A 19 24.55 -51.85 27.63
CA ALA A 19 24.51 -51.98 26.18
C ALA A 19 23.21 -51.46 25.50
N PRO A 20 22.01 -51.47 26.13
CA PRO A 20 20.80 -50.99 25.44
C PRO A 20 20.63 -49.47 25.46
N ILE A 21 21.28 -48.75 26.40
CA ILE A 21 21.11 -47.29 26.57
C ILE A 21 22.04 -46.50 25.63
N ALA A 22 23.18 -47.08 25.23
CA ALA A 22 24.10 -46.46 24.28
C ALA A 22 23.56 -46.38 22.83
N LEU A 23 22.48 -47.12 22.50
CA LEU A 23 21.87 -47.10 21.17
C LEU A 23 20.88 -45.94 20.94
N PHE A 24 20.53 -45.17 21.97
CA PHE A 24 19.64 -44.00 21.85
C PHE A 24 20.39 -42.67 21.70
N LEU A 25 21.74 -42.67 21.72
CA LEU A 25 22.55 -41.51 21.35
C LEU A 25 22.74 -41.45 19.83
N ALA A 26 21.64 -41.45 19.08
CA ALA A 26 21.69 -41.02 17.68
C ALA A 26 21.89 -39.50 17.68
N GLY A 27 23.16 -39.08 17.72
CA GLY A 27 23.54 -37.67 17.56
C GLY A 27 22.95 -37.11 16.26
N CYS A 28 22.47 -35.87 16.33
CA CYS A 28 21.93 -35.17 15.17
C CYS A 28 23.03 -35.02 14.10
N ASP A 29 22.85 -35.65 12.94
CA ASP A 29 23.88 -35.68 11.88
C ASP A 29 24.11 -34.30 11.25
N ILE A 30 23.02 -33.53 11.09
CA ILE A 30 23.01 -32.19 10.50
C ILE A 30 22.13 -31.28 11.37
N LYS A 31 22.64 -30.09 11.69
CA LYS A 31 21.82 -29.00 12.26
C LYS A 31 21.33 -28.11 11.12
N LEU A 32 20.01 -28.01 10.96
CA LEU A 32 19.33 -27.18 9.97
C LEU A 32 18.59 -26.04 10.69
N ASN A 33 18.90 -24.79 10.33
CA ASN A 33 18.16 -23.61 10.80
C ASN A 33 17.68 -22.82 9.59
N ASP A 34 16.40 -22.46 9.56
CA ASP A 34 15.89 -21.43 8.65
C ASP A 34 16.15 -20.05 9.26
N LEU A 35 16.88 -19.21 8.52
CA LEU A 35 17.29 -17.87 8.94
C LEU A 35 16.44 -16.74 8.33
N THR A 36 15.48 -17.10 7.48
CA THR A 36 14.61 -16.12 6.81
C THR A 36 13.68 -15.47 7.83
N PRO A 37 13.47 -14.15 7.87
CA PRO A 37 12.44 -13.56 8.74
C PRO A 37 11.03 -13.92 8.23
N SER A 38 10.04 -13.99 9.12
CA SER A 38 8.62 -14.22 8.74
C SER A 38 8.01 -13.03 7.99
N THR A 39 8.60 -11.85 8.14
CA THR A 39 8.14 -10.62 7.50
C THR A 39 9.27 -10.03 6.66
N LEU A 40 8.97 -9.79 5.39
CA LEU A 40 9.89 -9.24 4.39
C LEU A 40 9.37 -7.90 3.88
N LYS A 41 10.30 -7.05 3.47
CA LYS A 41 9.99 -5.70 2.99
C LYS A 41 9.76 -5.75 1.50
N ALA A 42 8.62 -5.24 1.02
CA ALA A 42 8.34 -5.18 -0.42
C ALA A 42 9.49 -4.52 -1.20
N ASN A 43 9.82 -5.09 -2.36
CA ASN A 43 10.82 -4.55 -3.27
C ASN A 43 10.34 -4.61 -4.73
N PRO A 44 10.91 -3.79 -5.64
CA PRO A 44 10.43 -3.70 -7.03
C PRO A 44 10.61 -4.97 -7.87
N SER A 45 11.68 -5.75 -7.64
CA SER A 45 11.93 -6.99 -8.38
C SER A 45 11.03 -8.15 -7.93
N ARG A 46 10.41 -8.02 -6.75
CA ARG A 46 9.58 -9.04 -6.09
C ARG A 46 10.33 -10.34 -5.84
N THR A 47 11.66 -10.26 -5.77
CA THR A 47 12.57 -11.36 -5.46
C THR A 47 12.97 -11.29 -3.99
N TYR A 48 12.85 -12.40 -3.29
CA TYR A 48 13.13 -12.51 -1.87
C TYR A 48 14.07 -13.67 -1.59
N ALA A 49 15.19 -13.35 -0.93
CA ALA A 49 16.14 -14.34 -0.46
C ALA A 49 15.55 -15.17 0.68
N ILE A 50 15.52 -16.49 0.51
CA ILE A 50 15.22 -17.46 1.55
C ILE A 50 16.53 -18.13 1.93
N THR A 51 16.93 -18.01 3.20
CA THR A 51 18.26 -18.39 3.68
C THR A 51 18.20 -19.49 4.71
N ALA A 52 19.05 -20.51 4.54
CA ALA A 52 19.19 -21.62 5.47
C ALA A 52 20.65 -21.75 5.94
N GLN A 53 20.82 -22.17 7.19
CA GLN A 53 22.09 -22.65 7.70
C GLN A 53 22.06 -24.16 7.89
N VAL A 54 22.97 -24.86 7.19
CA VAL A 54 23.12 -26.31 7.23
C VAL A 54 24.52 -26.64 7.75
N SER A 55 24.60 -27.12 8.98
CA SER A 55 25.86 -27.50 9.63
C SER A 55 25.95 -29.01 9.81
N VAL A 56 26.90 -29.65 9.14
CA VAL A 56 27.23 -31.07 9.36
C VAL A 56 27.88 -31.22 10.74
N LYS A 57 27.34 -32.11 11.58
CA LYS A 57 27.83 -32.37 12.95
C LYS A 57 28.45 -33.76 13.11
N ASN A 58 28.11 -34.69 12.21
CA ASN A 58 28.63 -36.05 12.21
C ASN A 58 29.52 -36.31 10.99
N SER A 59 30.76 -36.74 11.23
CA SER A 59 31.72 -37.10 10.18
C SER A 59 31.33 -38.34 9.37
N ALA A 60 30.31 -39.09 9.82
CA ALA A 60 29.73 -40.18 9.04
C ALA A 60 28.90 -39.68 7.83
N VAL A 61 28.54 -38.40 7.77
CA VAL A 61 27.89 -37.80 6.60
C VAL A 61 28.88 -37.77 5.44
N ILE A 62 28.45 -38.22 4.27
CA ILE A 62 29.28 -38.25 3.06
C ILE A 62 29.45 -36.82 2.56
N ASP A 63 30.70 -36.40 2.44
CA ASP A 63 31.03 -35.08 1.90
C ASP A 63 30.49 -34.92 0.47
N GLY A 64 30.00 -33.73 0.15
CA GLY A 64 29.34 -33.45 -1.12
C GLY A 64 27.98 -34.13 -1.34
N SER A 65 27.43 -34.88 -0.36
CA SER A 65 26.08 -35.48 -0.47
C SER A 65 24.94 -34.57 0.02
N VAL A 66 25.27 -33.49 0.73
CA VAL A 66 24.30 -32.56 1.30
C VAL A 66 23.63 -31.74 0.20
N ARG A 67 22.31 -31.84 0.08
CA ARG A 67 21.48 -31.14 -0.90
C ARG A 67 20.30 -30.47 -0.19
N PRO A 68 20.41 -29.17 0.12
CA PRO A 68 19.29 -28.39 0.63
C PRO A 68 18.35 -28.00 -0.51
N GLU A 69 17.07 -28.29 -0.33
CA GLU A 69 15.98 -27.93 -1.23
C GLU A 69 14.97 -27.08 -0.46
N ILE A 70 14.37 -26.10 -1.12
CA ILE A 70 13.17 -25.44 -0.64
C ILE A 70 11.96 -26.08 -1.30
N ILE A 71 10.94 -26.39 -0.49
CA ILE A 71 9.64 -26.84 -0.98
C ILE A 71 8.67 -25.67 -0.85
N ILE A 72 8.31 -25.07 -1.98
CA ILE A 72 7.41 -23.91 -2.06
C ILE A 72 6.39 -24.15 -3.17
N ASP A 73 5.11 -23.88 -2.90
CA ASP A 73 3.99 -24.16 -3.81
C ASP A 73 3.96 -25.62 -4.33
N GLY A 74 4.41 -26.56 -3.49
CA GLY A 74 4.47 -27.99 -3.81
C GLY A 74 5.61 -28.39 -4.75
N GLN A 75 6.50 -27.47 -5.13
CA GLN A 75 7.66 -27.73 -5.96
C GLN A 75 8.95 -27.71 -5.15
N ALA A 76 9.84 -28.67 -5.42
CA ALA A 76 11.18 -28.69 -4.88
C ALA A 76 12.12 -27.87 -5.75
N GLN A 77 12.88 -26.97 -5.14
CA GLN A 77 13.88 -26.14 -5.81
C GLN A 77 15.20 -26.24 -5.04
N GLU A 78 16.31 -26.43 -5.75
CA GLU A 78 17.62 -26.50 -5.10
C GLU A 78 18.05 -25.13 -4.56
N MET A 79 18.62 -25.12 -3.34
CA MET A 79 19.23 -23.92 -2.79
C MET A 79 20.70 -23.83 -3.20
N THR A 80 21.16 -22.62 -3.51
CA THR A 80 22.55 -22.36 -3.90
C THR A 80 23.39 -22.08 -2.66
N ARG A 81 24.60 -22.64 -2.60
CA ARG A 81 25.55 -22.32 -1.51
C ARG A 81 26.03 -20.87 -1.65
N VAL A 82 26.00 -20.12 -0.55
CA VAL A 82 26.49 -18.74 -0.52
C VAL A 82 28.01 -18.73 -0.71
N PRO A 83 28.56 -17.93 -1.64
CA PRO A 83 30.00 -17.83 -1.85
C PRO A 83 30.77 -17.47 -0.56
N GLY A 84 31.85 -18.20 -0.28
CA GLY A 84 32.65 -18.00 0.94
C GLY A 84 32.04 -18.55 2.22
N SER A 85 30.89 -19.24 2.17
CA SER A 85 30.28 -19.92 3.32
C SER A 85 30.26 -21.44 3.17
N ASP A 86 30.66 -22.12 4.25
CA ASP A 86 30.61 -23.57 4.34
C ASP A 86 29.23 -24.12 4.76
N SER A 87 28.32 -23.25 5.20
CA SER A 87 27.04 -23.66 5.81
C SER A 87 25.82 -22.88 5.37
N LEU A 88 25.97 -21.75 4.69
CA LEU A 88 24.84 -20.93 4.26
C LEU A 88 24.40 -21.29 2.84
N TYR A 89 23.10 -21.41 2.67
CA TYR A 89 22.43 -21.67 1.41
C TYR A 89 21.30 -20.67 1.22
N GLU A 90 21.05 -20.30 -0.03
CA GLU A 90 20.10 -19.27 -0.41
C GLU A 90 19.29 -19.71 -1.62
N TYR A 91 18.03 -19.31 -1.66
CA TYR A 91 17.16 -19.41 -2.82
C TYR A 91 16.44 -18.09 -3.05
N ASP A 92 16.53 -17.57 -4.26
CA ASP A 92 15.86 -16.34 -4.68
C ASP A 92 14.43 -16.66 -5.15
N TYR A 93 13.46 -16.41 -4.29
CA TYR A 93 12.06 -16.64 -4.61
C TYR A 93 11.41 -15.41 -5.24
N VAL A 94 10.93 -15.55 -6.48
CA VAL A 94 10.12 -14.52 -7.15
C VAL A 94 8.65 -14.69 -6.76
N MET A 95 8.10 -13.74 -6.02
CA MET A 95 6.72 -13.82 -5.56
C MET A 95 5.72 -13.57 -6.72
N PRO A 96 4.74 -14.47 -6.97
CA PRO A 96 3.76 -14.30 -8.04
C PRO A 96 2.92 -13.03 -7.89
N PRO A 97 2.52 -12.34 -8.98
CA PRO A 97 1.69 -11.13 -8.93
C PRO A 97 0.38 -11.35 -8.17
N GLY A 98 -0.06 -10.33 -7.42
CA GLY A 98 -1.26 -10.41 -6.57
C GLY A 98 -1.08 -11.20 -5.26
N ARG A 99 0.09 -11.82 -5.04
CA ARG A 99 0.42 -12.55 -3.80
C ARG A 99 1.35 -11.72 -2.93
N ASN A 100 1.08 -11.69 -1.63
CA ASN A 100 1.88 -11.03 -0.59
C ASN A 100 2.36 -11.99 0.51
N GLN A 101 2.06 -13.29 0.38
CA GLN A 101 2.44 -14.31 1.35
C GLN A 101 2.83 -15.60 0.65
N ALA A 102 3.81 -16.33 1.15
CA ALA A 102 4.15 -17.66 0.64
C ALA A 102 4.50 -18.61 1.79
N ALA A 103 4.04 -19.85 1.69
CA ALA A 103 4.36 -20.90 2.64
C ALA A 103 5.41 -21.83 2.05
N TYR A 104 6.41 -22.20 2.84
CA TYR A 104 7.47 -23.12 2.45
C TYR A 104 8.00 -23.91 3.64
N TYR A 105 8.75 -24.97 3.35
CA TYR A 105 9.68 -25.58 4.31
C TYR A 105 10.97 -25.96 3.57
N ILE A 106 12.05 -26.14 4.33
CA ILE A 106 13.35 -26.50 3.79
C ILE A 106 13.60 -27.97 4.08
N LEU A 107 14.06 -28.71 3.09
CA LEU A 107 14.37 -30.13 3.17
C LEU A 107 15.85 -30.36 2.84
N VAL A 108 16.61 -30.95 3.76
CA VAL A 108 18.00 -31.34 3.47
C VAL A 108 18.07 -32.83 3.27
N ARG A 109 18.47 -33.24 2.05
CA ARG A 109 18.76 -34.62 1.68
C ARG A 109 20.26 -34.87 1.81
N TYR A 110 20.66 -36.00 2.37
CA TYR A 110 22.07 -36.37 2.52
C TYR A 110 22.27 -37.89 2.63
N GLN A 111 23.51 -38.34 2.46
CA GLN A 111 23.90 -39.73 2.65
C GLN A 111 24.84 -39.88 3.85
N ARG A 112 24.68 -40.97 4.59
CA ARG A 112 25.51 -41.30 5.75
C ARG A 112 26.11 -42.70 5.64
N LYS A 113 27.39 -42.83 5.95
CA LYS A 113 28.07 -44.11 6.10
C LYS A 113 27.67 -44.76 7.42
N THR A 114 27.30 -46.03 7.34
CA THR A 114 27.12 -46.92 8.48
C THR A 114 28.17 -48.03 8.42
N ALA A 115 28.24 -48.88 9.44
CA ALA A 115 29.22 -49.96 9.50
C ALA A 115 29.12 -50.95 8.31
N SER A 116 27.97 -51.05 7.64
CA SER A 116 27.70 -52.03 6.58
C SER A 116 27.17 -51.45 5.27
N SER A 117 26.79 -50.17 5.22
CA SER A 117 26.14 -49.56 4.04
C SER A 117 26.11 -48.04 4.08
N THR A 118 25.74 -47.43 2.96
CA THR A 118 25.34 -46.01 2.87
C THR A 118 23.82 -45.90 2.96
N VAL A 119 23.33 -45.01 3.82
CA VAL A 119 21.89 -44.78 4.03
C VAL A 119 21.55 -43.34 3.67
N SER A 120 20.49 -43.16 2.89
CA SER A 120 19.91 -41.85 2.59
C SER A 120 19.06 -41.35 3.76
N LYS A 121 19.18 -40.06 4.07
CA LYS A 121 18.47 -39.39 5.15
C LYS A 121 17.93 -38.05 4.68
N GLU A 122 16.89 -37.61 5.36
CA GLU A 122 16.20 -36.35 5.12
C GLU A 122 15.92 -35.67 6.46
N ILE A 123 16.03 -34.35 6.49
CA ILE A 123 15.63 -33.53 7.63
C ILE A 123 14.87 -32.29 7.13
N PRO A 124 13.57 -32.16 7.46
CA PRO A 124 12.80 -30.98 7.13
C PRO A 124 12.83 -29.93 8.25
N THR A 125 12.52 -28.68 7.90
CA THR A 125 12.03 -27.67 8.87
C THR A 125 10.53 -27.79 9.05
N GLU A 126 9.97 -27.06 10.02
CA GLU A 126 8.55 -26.77 10.06
C GLU A 126 8.14 -25.90 8.85
N VAL A 127 6.85 -25.97 8.49
CA VAL A 127 6.27 -25.08 7.49
C VAL A 127 6.21 -23.68 8.04
N LYS A 128 6.70 -22.72 7.25
CA LYS A 128 6.74 -21.32 7.61
C LYS A 128 6.10 -20.48 6.52
N THR A 129 5.39 -19.45 6.95
CA THR A 129 4.83 -18.43 6.06
C THR A 129 5.69 -17.18 6.13
N ILE A 130 6.14 -16.72 4.96
CA ILE A 130 6.66 -15.37 4.78
C ILE A 130 5.54 -14.45 4.32
N THR A 131 5.48 -13.26 4.91
CA THR A 131 4.58 -12.17 4.52
C THR A 131 5.40 -10.99 4.05
N VAL A 132 5.02 -10.41 2.92
CA VAL A 132 5.60 -9.19 2.37
C VAL A 132 4.77 -8.01 2.86
N GLU A 133 5.38 -7.18 3.69
CA GLU A 133 4.80 -5.92 4.11
C GLU A 133 5.16 -4.82 3.11
N ASN A 134 4.12 -4.19 2.58
CA ASN A 134 4.23 -2.97 1.79
C ASN A 134 4.52 -1.81 2.75
N ARG A 135 5.78 -1.38 2.82
CA ARG A 135 6.19 -0.18 3.57
C ARG A 135 6.31 1.05 2.70
N TYR A 136 5.52 1.14 1.62
CA TYR A 136 5.48 2.34 0.80
C TYR A 136 4.83 3.44 1.63
N SER A 137 5.64 4.26 2.30
CA SER A 137 5.19 5.54 2.80
C SER A 137 4.92 6.41 1.58
N VAL A 138 3.65 6.72 1.36
CA VAL A 138 3.25 7.79 0.46
C VAL A 138 3.15 9.06 1.28
N GLU A 139 3.61 10.17 0.73
CA GLU A 139 3.66 11.45 1.42
C GLU A 139 3.12 12.54 0.51
N LEU A 140 2.23 13.36 1.05
CA LEU A 140 1.76 14.57 0.39
C LEU A 140 2.90 15.59 0.26
N GLU A 141 3.06 16.15 -0.94
CA GLU A 141 4.00 17.27 -1.18
C GLU A 141 3.63 18.51 -0.35
N VAL A 142 2.32 18.73 -0.14
CA VAL A 142 1.78 19.82 0.65
C VAL A 142 0.61 19.35 1.53
N ASN A 143 0.45 19.97 2.69
CA ASN A 143 -0.65 19.67 3.62
C ASN A 143 -1.78 20.71 3.59
N ARG A 144 -1.72 21.73 2.72
CA ARG A 144 -2.78 22.71 2.51
C ARG A 144 -2.84 23.15 1.05
N ALA A 145 -4.04 23.29 0.50
CA ALA A 145 -4.27 23.81 -0.84
C ALA A 145 -5.74 24.25 -1.03
N PRO A 146 -6.03 25.23 -1.90
CA PRO A 146 -7.40 25.54 -2.29
C PRO A 146 -7.95 24.49 -3.28
N VAL A 147 -9.27 24.50 -3.49
CA VAL A 147 -9.94 23.66 -4.49
C VAL A 147 -9.37 23.88 -5.89
N GLY A 148 -9.27 22.80 -6.66
CA GLY A 148 -8.78 22.80 -8.04
C GLY A 148 -7.26 22.86 -8.18
N THR A 149 -6.50 23.06 -7.09
CA THR A 149 -5.04 23.00 -7.12
C THR A 149 -4.55 21.58 -7.41
N ARG A 150 -3.51 21.46 -8.24
CA ARG A 150 -2.78 20.20 -8.44
C ARG A 150 -1.83 19.98 -7.26
N VAL A 151 -1.97 18.86 -6.57
CA VAL A 151 -1.11 18.41 -5.46
C VAL A 151 -0.44 17.10 -5.84
N ALA A 152 0.85 16.94 -5.55
CA ALA A 152 1.56 15.67 -5.74
C ALA A 152 1.60 14.83 -4.45
N ILE A 153 1.62 13.53 -4.64
CA ILE A 153 1.92 12.51 -3.64
C ILE A 153 3.21 11.83 -4.10
N LEU A 154 4.22 11.89 -3.24
CA LEU A 154 5.51 11.24 -3.44
C LEU A 154 5.47 9.84 -2.86
N GLY A 155 6.07 8.89 -3.57
CA GLY A 155 6.04 7.49 -3.17
C GLY A 155 6.85 6.61 -4.11
N ARG A 156 6.51 5.32 -4.16
CA ARG A 156 7.11 4.35 -5.10
C ARG A 156 6.08 3.31 -5.49
N GLY A 157 6.24 2.78 -6.71
CA GLY A 157 5.36 1.73 -7.24
C GLY A 157 4.03 2.24 -7.77
N PHE A 158 3.87 3.54 -8.01
CA PHE A 158 2.64 4.06 -8.57
C PHE A 158 2.39 3.57 -10.00
N THR A 159 1.12 3.37 -10.31
CA THR A 159 0.62 2.94 -11.61
C THR A 159 -0.51 3.86 -12.08
N ARG A 160 -0.91 3.74 -13.35
CA ARG A 160 -2.06 4.52 -13.90
C ARG A 160 -3.40 4.12 -13.29
N ASP A 161 -3.47 2.93 -12.70
CA ASP A 161 -4.70 2.42 -12.11
C ASP A 161 -4.94 2.98 -10.72
N ASP A 162 -3.90 3.49 -10.05
CA ASP A 162 -4.02 4.08 -8.72
C ASP A 162 -4.98 5.28 -8.73
N LYS A 163 -5.71 5.46 -7.62
CA LYS A 163 -6.69 6.54 -7.43
C LYS A 163 -6.47 7.22 -6.09
N VAL A 164 -6.63 8.53 -6.05
CA VAL A 164 -6.56 9.32 -4.82
C VAL A 164 -7.97 9.61 -4.32
N MET A 165 -8.17 9.43 -3.02
CA MET A 165 -9.35 9.83 -2.28
C MET A 165 -8.99 10.96 -1.32
N VAL A 166 -9.84 11.97 -1.21
CA VAL A 166 -9.70 13.08 -0.25
C VAL A 166 -10.96 13.13 0.59
N GLY A 167 -10.86 12.85 1.89
CA GLY A 167 -12.02 12.80 2.77
C GLY A 167 -13.07 11.76 2.36
N GLY A 168 -12.64 10.69 1.68
CA GLY A 168 -13.53 9.68 1.08
C GLY A 168 -14.18 10.07 -0.25
N ALA A 169 -13.94 11.28 -0.77
CA ALA A 169 -14.38 11.69 -2.11
C ALA A 169 -13.29 11.38 -3.15
N PRO A 170 -13.65 10.84 -4.33
CA PRO A 170 -12.68 10.57 -5.38
C PRO A 170 -12.12 11.87 -5.97
N ALA A 171 -10.79 11.96 -6.06
CA ALA A 171 -10.11 13.06 -6.71
C ALA A 171 -9.69 12.68 -8.14
N VAL A 172 -9.68 13.67 -9.04
CA VAL A 172 -9.13 13.47 -10.38
C VAL A 172 -7.63 13.20 -10.25
N THR A 173 -7.23 11.97 -10.54
CA THR A 173 -5.88 11.45 -10.30
C THR A 173 -5.12 11.32 -11.62
N GLN A 174 -3.86 11.72 -11.61
CA GLN A 174 -2.95 11.64 -12.74
C GLN A 174 -1.64 10.96 -12.32
N ALA A 175 -1.40 9.76 -12.86
CA ALA A 175 -0.11 9.08 -12.67
C ALA A 175 0.97 9.76 -13.52
N GLU A 176 2.02 10.25 -12.87
CA GLU A 176 3.11 10.95 -13.54
C GLU A 176 4.32 10.06 -13.75
N SER A 177 4.66 9.27 -12.73
CA SER A 177 5.76 8.31 -12.79
C SER A 177 5.52 7.19 -11.78
N SER A 178 6.42 6.21 -11.72
CA SER A 178 6.39 5.20 -10.66
C SER A 178 6.65 5.75 -9.26
N THR A 179 6.98 7.04 -9.11
CA THR A 179 7.29 7.68 -7.82
C THR A 179 6.54 8.97 -7.54
N SER A 180 5.72 9.44 -8.48
CA SER A 180 4.85 10.61 -8.32
C SER A 180 3.45 10.32 -8.83
N LEU A 181 2.46 10.58 -8.00
CA LEU A 181 1.03 10.57 -8.33
C LEU A 181 0.49 11.97 -8.05
N ALA A 182 -0.13 12.61 -9.04
CA ALA A 182 -0.75 13.91 -8.86
C ALA A 182 -2.27 13.76 -8.73
N PHE A 183 -2.91 14.70 -8.05
CA PHE A 183 -4.36 14.84 -8.05
C PHE A 183 -4.78 16.30 -7.99
N TYR A 184 -6.02 16.58 -8.38
CA TYR A 184 -6.64 17.89 -8.22
C TYR A 184 -7.52 17.90 -6.97
N VAL A 185 -7.36 18.92 -6.13
CA VAL A 185 -8.15 19.07 -4.90
C VAL A 185 -9.64 19.15 -5.25
N PRO A 186 -10.49 18.23 -4.76
CA PRO A 186 -11.91 18.22 -5.06
C PRO A 186 -12.66 19.36 -4.35
N SER A 187 -13.86 19.69 -4.85
CA SER A 187 -14.75 20.72 -4.32
C SER A 187 -15.45 20.29 -3.01
N LEU A 188 -14.67 20.07 -1.96
CA LEU A 188 -15.17 19.79 -0.62
C LEU A 188 -15.24 21.07 0.23
N PRO A 189 -16.05 21.09 1.31
CA PRO A 189 -16.16 22.25 2.20
C PRO A 189 -14.80 22.78 2.69
N GLU A 190 -14.63 24.10 2.64
CA GLU A 190 -13.38 24.76 3.03
C GLU A 190 -13.16 24.80 4.55
N GLY A 191 -11.92 25.09 4.96
CA GLY A 191 -11.53 25.32 6.35
C GLY A 191 -11.34 24.05 7.19
N ARG A 192 -11.39 22.86 6.56
CA ARG A 192 -11.32 21.55 7.21
C ARG A 192 -10.12 20.74 6.73
N ASN A 193 -9.66 19.82 7.57
CA ASN A 193 -8.65 18.84 7.24
C ASN A 193 -9.33 17.57 6.73
N TYR A 194 -8.81 17.00 5.64
CA TYR A 194 -9.30 15.78 5.02
C TYR A 194 -8.18 14.76 4.92
N ASP A 195 -8.46 13.51 5.28
CA ASP A 195 -7.51 12.43 5.07
C ASP A 195 -7.34 12.18 3.58
N VAL A 196 -6.09 12.02 3.14
CA VAL A 196 -5.76 11.67 1.77
C VAL A 196 -5.27 10.25 1.72
N THR A 197 -5.91 9.43 0.90
CA THR A 197 -5.56 8.04 0.72
C THR A 197 -5.36 7.69 -0.75
N VAL A 198 -4.44 6.77 -1.00
CA VAL A 198 -4.17 6.21 -2.33
C VAL A 198 -4.72 4.79 -2.34
N LEU A 199 -5.68 4.56 -3.24
CA LEU A 199 -6.21 3.24 -3.54
C LEU A 199 -5.39 2.66 -4.70
N GLY A 200 -4.57 1.65 -4.40
CA GLY A 200 -3.78 0.93 -5.40
C GLY A 200 -4.07 -0.57 -5.39
N LEU A 201 -3.37 -1.32 -6.24
CA LEU A 201 -3.49 -2.79 -6.36
C LEU A 201 -3.23 -3.54 -5.04
N ASN A 202 -2.47 -2.92 -4.16
CA ASN A 202 -2.02 -3.49 -2.89
C ASN A 202 -2.90 -3.09 -1.69
N GLY A 203 -4.01 -2.39 -1.94
CA GLY A 203 -4.90 -1.84 -0.92
C GLY A 203 -4.77 -0.33 -0.76
N GLU A 204 -5.26 0.16 0.37
CA GLU A 204 -5.30 1.58 0.71
C GLU A 204 -4.05 2.01 1.47
N LEU A 205 -3.44 3.12 1.04
CA LEU A 205 -2.28 3.74 1.68
C LEU A 205 -2.64 5.16 2.12
N SER A 206 -2.37 5.52 3.37
CA SER A 206 -2.56 6.89 3.85
C SER A 206 -1.38 7.76 3.44
N ALA A 207 -1.67 8.88 2.76
CA ALA A 207 -0.70 9.89 2.33
C ALA A 207 -0.60 11.11 3.26
N GLY A 208 -1.43 11.13 4.32
CA GLY A 208 -1.50 12.21 5.30
C GLY A 208 -2.84 12.93 5.26
N SER A 209 -2.83 14.20 5.67
CA SER A 209 -4.02 15.04 5.75
C SER A 209 -3.81 16.35 5.00
N LEU A 210 -4.81 16.76 4.23
CA LEU A 210 -4.82 18.00 3.45
C LEU A 210 -5.90 18.94 4.00
N ARG A 211 -5.52 20.16 4.38
CA ARG A 211 -6.48 21.23 4.66
C ARG A 211 -6.91 21.89 3.35
N ILE A 212 -8.22 21.99 3.14
CA ILE A 212 -8.74 22.79 2.03
C ILE A 212 -8.88 24.24 2.50
N ASP A 213 -8.11 25.13 1.88
CA ASP A 213 -8.10 26.55 2.22
C ASP A 213 -9.31 27.26 1.64
N ALA A 214 -9.81 28.26 2.39
CA ALA A 214 -10.94 29.06 1.94
C ALA A 214 -10.57 29.90 0.72
N SER A 215 -11.46 29.90 -0.28
CA SER A 215 -11.32 30.72 -1.49
C SER A 215 -12.60 31.51 -1.73
N SER A 216 -12.53 32.63 -2.45
CA SER A 216 -13.75 33.40 -2.79
C SER A 216 -13.98 33.37 -4.29
N ILE A 217 -15.21 33.05 -4.68
CA ILE A 217 -15.69 33.34 -6.02
C ILE A 217 -15.97 34.84 -6.11
N ARG A 218 -15.65 35.45 -7.25
CA ARG A 218 -15.96 36.86 -7.53
C ARG A 218 -17.00 36.91 -8.63
N VAL A 219 -18.07 37.68 -8.40
CA VAL A 219 -19.10 37.95 -9.39
C VAL A 219 -19.14 39.43 -9.73
N SER A 220 -19.21 39.75 -11.02
CA SER A 220 -19.24 41.11 -11.53
C SER A 220 -20.29 41.27 -12.64
N PRO A 221 -21.11 42.32 -12.63
CA PRO A 221 -21.24 43.33 -11.56
C PRO A 221 -21.77 42.73 -10.24
N GLY A 222 -21.49 43.39 -9.12
CA GLY A 222 -21.93 42.97 -7.78
C GLY A 222 -23.42 43.20 -7.50
N SER A 223 -24.14 43.80 -8.44
CA SER A 223 -25.61 43.93 -8.46
C SER A 223 -26.08 44.06 -9.90
N LEU A 224 -27.35 43.77 -10.14
CA LEU A 224 -27.94 43.85 -11.47
C LEU A 224 -29.26 44.62 -11.45
N SER A 225 -29.41 45.58 -12.37
CA SER A 225 -30.67 46.27 -12.61
C SER A 225 -31.04 46.13 -14.08
N LEU A 226 -32.18 45.51 -14.34
CA LEU A 226 -32.68 45.19 -15.67
C LEU A 226 -34.10 45.74 -15.86
N ARG A 227 -34.49 45.95 -17.11
CA ARG A 227 -35.91 45.99 -17.50
C ARG A 227 -36.39 44.62 -17.92
N SER A 228 -37.70 44.41 -17.96
CA SER A 228 -38.28 43.19 -18.50
C SER A 228 -37.83 42.97 -19.96
N GLY A 229 -37.36 41.76 -20.26
CA GLY A 229 -36.71 41.38 -21.52
C GLY A 229 -35.30 41.93 -21.74
N GLN A 230 -34.80 42.81 -20.86
CA GLN A 230 -33.41 43.29 -20.94
C GLN A 230 -32.44 42.18 -20.53
N ARG A 231 -31.31 42.13 -21.23
CA ARG A 231 -30.22 41.20 -20.95
C ARG A 231 -29.05 41.90 -20.29
N GLY A 232 -28.57 41.34 -19.19
CA GLY A 232 -27.31 41.66 -18.53
C GLY A 232 -26.29 40.53 -18.68
N ILE A 233 -25.05 40.78 -18.26
CA ILE A 233 -23.99 39.78 -18.19
C ILE A 233 -23.47 39.75 -16.76
N LEU A 234 -23.41 38.55 -16.18
CA LEU A 234 -22.67 38.27 -14.95
C LEU A 234 -21.41 37.48 -15.30
N ALA A 235 -20.25 37.97 -14.87
CA ALA A 235 -18.98 37.28 -14.96
C ALA A 235 -18.64 36.65 -13.60
N PHE A 236 -18.39 35.35 -13.61
CA PHE A 236 -17.98 34.57 -12.45
C PHE A 236 -16.50 34.25 -12.59
N SER A 237 -15.72 34.45 -11.53
CA SER A 237 -14.27 34.22 -11.58
C SER A 237 -13.72 33.64 -10.28
N ILE A 238 -12.67 32.84 -10.41
CA ILE A 238 -11.96 32.14 -9.33
C ILE A 238 -10.45 32.42 -9.43
N PRO A 239 -9.68 32.32 -8.33
CA PRO A 239 -8.27 32.66 -8.29
C PRO A 239 -7.37 31.63 -9.01
N THR A 240 -7.82 30.38 -9.12
CA THR A 240 -7.09 29.25 -9.71
C THR A 240 -7.83 28.71 -10.93
N GLU A 241 -7.12 28.00 -11.81
CA GLU A 241 -7.77 27.34 -12.96
C GLU A 241 -8.69 26.22 -12.47
N ALA A 242 -9.87 26.11 -13.08
CA ALA A 242 -10.80 25.04 -12.76
C ALA A 242 -10.18 23.67 -13.12
N PRO A 243 -10.36 22.65 -12.27
CA PRO A 243 -9.83 21.31 -12.50
C PRO A 243 -10.43 20.65 -13.77
N PRO A 244 -9.87 19.52 -14.23
CA PRO A 244 -10.50 18.71 -15.27
C PRO A 244 -11.95 18.37 -14.90
N GLY A 245 -12.88 18.57 -15.85
CA GLY A 245 -14.32 18.47 -15.60
C GLY A 245 -15.01 19.82 -15.31
N GLY A 246 -14.24 20.87 -15.02
CA GLY A 246 -14.78 22.20 -14.72
C GLY A 246 -15.38 22.31 -13.31
N LEU A 247 -16.03 23.44 -13.04
CA LEU A 247 -16.70 23.72 -11.76
C LEU A 247 -18.12 24.21 -12.03
N ALA A 248 -19.10 23.48 -11.52
CA ALA A 248 -20.49 23.89 -11.53
C ALA A 248 -20.75 24.90 -10.41
N VAL A 249 -21.27 26.07 -10.76
CA VAL A 249 -21.66 27.11 -9.82
C VAL A 249 -23.16 27.00 -9.60
N THR A 250 -23.56 26.76 -8.35
CA THR A 250 -24.98 26.72 -7.99
C THR A 250 -25.46 28.14 -7.80
N VAL A 251 -26.52 28.53 -8.51
CA VAL A 251 -27.15 29.84 -8.35
C VAL A 251 -28.62 29.65 -8.07
N THR A 252 -29.10 30.22 -6.97
CA THR A 252 -30.51 30.24 -6.59
C THR A 252 -31.00 31.67 -6.43
N THR A 253 -32.32 31.89 -6.39
CA THR A 253 -32.91 33.23 -6.23
C THR A 253 -34.20 33.17 -5.42
N ASP A 254 -34.50 34.25 -4.71
CA ASP A 254 -35.76 34.49 -4.01
C ASP A 254 -36.82 35.18 -4.90
N VAL A 255 -36.48 35.54 -6.14
CA VAL A 255 -37.37 36.15 -7.15
C VAL A 255 -37.36 35.36 -8.47
N PRO A 256 -37.81 34.08 -8.46
CA PRO A 256 -37.67 33.19 -9.61
C PRO A 256 -38.36 33.68 -10.89
N ASP A 257 -39.50 34.38 -10.77
CA ASP A 257 -40.23 34.91 -11.93
C ASP A 257 -39.51 36.11 -12.59
N SER A 258 -38.59 36.74 -11.86
CA SER A 258 -37.83 37.91 -12.34
C SER A 258 -36.53 37.54 -13.05
N VAL A 259 -36.02 36.31 -12.93
CA VAL A 259 -34.66 35.98 -13.36
C VAL A 259 -34.65 34.77 -14.28
N ILE A 260 -34.26 35.00 -15.53
CA ILE A 260 -34.04 33.94 -16.51
C ILE A 260 -32.54 33.82 -16.75
N MET A 261 -31.96 32.69 -16.32
CA MET A 261 -30.52 32.46 -16.41
C MET A 261 -30.23 30.98 -16.67
N PRO A 262 -29.26 30.63 -17.55
CA PRO A 262 -28.84 29.25 -17.75
C PRO A 262 -27.93 28.77 -16.60
N GLU A 263 -27.64 27.48 -16.58
CA GLU A 263 -26.64 26.89 -15.69
C GLU A 263 -25.26 27.53 -15.88
N VAL A 264 -24.51 27.64 -14.77
CA VAL A 264 -23.22 28.31 -14.74
C VAL A 264 -22.12 27.27 -14.51
N ILE A 265 -21.23 27.13 -15.49
CA ILE A 265 -20.07 26.23 -15.42
C ILE A 265 -18.82 27.02 -15.77
N ILE A 266 -17.81 26.99 -14.90
CA ILE A 266 -16.45 27.45 -15.20
C ILE A 266 -15.73 26.28 -15.89
N PRO A 267 -15.40 26.36 -17.19
CA PRO A 267 -14.82 25.23 -17.91
C PRO A 267 -13.45 24.83 -17.39
N ALA A 268 -13.07 23.57 -17.57
CA ALA A 268 -11.74 23.07 -17.19
C ALA A 268 -10.61 23.94 -17.78
N GLY A 269 -9.60 24.25 -16.95
CA GLY A 269 -8.47 25.10 -17.31
C GLY A 269 -8.79 26.60 -17.40
N GLN A 270 -10.06 27.01 -17.25
CA GLN A 270 -10.45 28.42 -17.22
C GLN A 270 -10.55 28.93 -15.78
N ARG A 271 -10.41 30.25 -15.62
CA ARG A 271 -10.59 30.93 -14.33
C ARG A 271 -11.90 31.71 -14.24
N SER A 272 -12.64 31.79 -15.33
CA SER A 272 -13.87 32.55 -15.39
C SER A 272 -14.82 32.05 -16.46
N THR A 273 -16.08 32.42 -16.29
CA THR A 273 -17.13 32.26 -17.29
C THR A 273 -18.04 33.49 -17.25
N SER A 274 -18.73 33.78 -18.34
CA SER A 274 -19.69 34.88 -18.42
C SER A 274 -21.04 34.33 -18.87
N VAL A 275 -22.08 34.67 -18.11
CA VAL A 275 -23.43 34.17 -18.32
C VAL A 275 -24.36 35.35 -18.55
N ARG A 276 -25.25 35.17 -19.53
CA ARG A 276 -26.29 36.14 -19.82
C ARG A 276 -27.48 35.92 -18.90
N VAL A 277 -27.92 36.97 -18.24
CA VAL A 277 -29.11 37.00 -17.38
C VAL A 277 -30.16 37.86 -18.08
N GLU A 278 -31.39 37.39 -18.18
CA GLU A 278 -32.51 38.12 -18.75
C GLU A 278 -33.53 38.44 -17.65
N GLY A 279 -34.03 39.68 -17.65
CA GLY A 279 -35.07 40.13 -16.73
C GLY A 279 -36.43 39.60 -17.16
N GLY A 280 -37.12 38.90 -16.26
CA GLY A 280 -38.49 38.42 -16.43
C GLY A 280 -39.52 39.44 -15.93
N ASP A 281 -40.36 39.02 -14.99
CA ASP A 281 -41.37 39.87 -14.38
C ASP A 281 -40.74 40.90 -13.41
N PRO A 282 -41.32 42.11 -13.27
CA PRO A 282 -40.82 43.10 -12.33
C PRO A 282 -40.76 42.58 -10.89
N GLY A 283 -39.64 42.82 -10.22
CA GLY A 283 -39.38 42.31 -8.87
C GLY A 283 -38.02 42.75 -8.35
N SER A 284 -37.80 42.60 -7.04
CA SER A 284 -36.50 42.88 -6.41
C SER A 284 -36.17 41.81 -5.39
N GLY A 285 -34.95 41.30 -5.46
CA GLY A 285 -34.47 40.20 -4.63
C GLY A 285 -32.98 40.00 -4.77
N ASN A 286 -32.53 38.76 -4.59
CA ASN A 286 -31.14 38.37 -4.59
C ASN A 286 -30.89 37.11 -5.40
N LEU A 287 -29.69 37.00 -5.96
CA LEU A 287 -29.09 35.76 -6.40
C LEU A 287 -28.14 35.27 -5.31
N TYR A 288 -28.25 34.01 -4.94
CA TYR A 288 -27.34 33.32 -4.01
C TYR A 288 -26.44 32.41 -4.82
N VAL A 289 -25.14 32.66 -4.76
CA VAL A 289 -24.11 31.96 -5.55
C VAL A 289 -23.28 31.11 -4.61
N GLU A 290 -23.30 29.80 -4.84
CA GLU A 290 -22.57 28.80 -4.07
C GLU A 290 -21.62 28.03 -5.00
N LEU A 291 -20.40 27.78 -4.54
CA LEU A 291 -19.43 26.95 -5.24
C LEU A 291 -18.62 26.15 -4.21
N GLY A 292 -18.58 24.83 -4.34
CA GLY A 292 -17.94 23.95 -3.34
C GLY A 292 -16.48 24.32 -3.08
N GLY A 293 -16.16 24.59 -1.80
CA GLY A 293 -14.84 25.06 -1.34
C GLY A 293 -14.52 26.52 -1.64
N TYR A 294 -15.56 27.31 -1.91
CA TYR A 294 -15.51 28.77 -1.96
C TYR A 294 -16.57 29.36 -1.04
N SER A 295 -16.33 30.57 -0.54
CA SER A 295 -17.32 31.33 0.22
C SER A 295 -18.47 31.83 -0.68
N ASP A 296 -19.69 31.78 -0.15
CA ASP A 296 -20.92 32.18 -0.86
C ASP A 296 -20.97 33.69 -1.17
N VAL A 297 -21.64 34.04 -2.27
CA VAL A 297 -21.83 35.43 -2.70
C VAL A 297 -23.30 35.73 -2.92
N VAL A 298 -23.75 36.89 -2.43
CA VAL A 298 -25.13 37.39 -2.63
C VAL A 298 -25.10 38.59 -3.56
N ILE A 299 -25.93 38.56 -4.60
CA ILE A 299 -26.00 39.60 -5.64
C ILE A 299 -27.41 40.18 -5.66
N PRO A 300 -27.60 41.46 -5.29
CA PRO A 300 -28.89 42.11 -5.41
C PRO A 300 -29.32 42.23 -6.88
N ILE A 301 -30.58 41.90 -7.17
CA ILE A 301 -31.18 42.04 -8.49
C ILE A 301 -32.50 42.79 -8.43
N THR A 302 -32.71 43.71 -9.37
CA THR A 302 -33.97 44.43 -9.55
C THR A 302 -34.38 44.41 -11.02
N VAL A 303 -35.61 43.97 -11.29
CA VAL A 303 -36.24 44.01 -12.60
C VAL A 303 -37.37 45.04 -12.58
N SER A 304 -37.34 45.94 -13.54
CA SER A 304 -38.31 47.01 -13.74
C SER A 304 -39.05 46.84 -15.06
N ASN A 305 -40.12 47.62 -15.28
CA ASN A 305 -40.80 47.66 -16.58
C ASN A 305 -39.92 48.29 -17.67
#